data_AF-A0A7W0TTX6-F1
#
_entry.id   AF-A0A7W0TTX6-F1
#
_cell.length_a   1.000
_cell.length_b   1.000
_cell.length_c   1.000
_cell.angle_alpha   90.00
_cell.angle_beta   90.00
_cell.angle_gamma   90.00
#
_symmetry.space_group_name_H-M   'P 1'
#
loop_
_entity.id
_entity.type
_entity.pdbx_description
1 polymer ?
#
loop_
_entity_poly.entity_id
_entity_poly.type
_entity_poly.pdbx_seq_one_letter_code
_entity_poly.pdbx_strand_id
1 'polypeptide(L)' 'MSNPNEMSLHLSQIDNRRIALERRLDDGYGRIELALAEGREVAQWEAFWIDLLHQYEALCNERLAQAA' A
#
# COMPACT_ATOMS: atom_id res chain seq x y z
N MET A 1 -9.56 24.85 -12.53
CA MET A 1 -10.65 23.87 -12.69
C MET A 1 -10.08 22.73 -13.52
N SER A 2 -9.84 21.57 -12.91
CA SER A 2 -9.31 20.40 -13.63
C SER A 2 -10.39 19.80 -14.53
N ASN A 3 -9.98 19.23 -15.66
CA ASN A 3 -10.89 18.58 -16.60
C ASN A 3 -11.50 17.32 -15.94
N PRO A 4 -12.83 17.08 -16.02
CA PRO A 4 -13.47 15.90 -15.43
C PRO A 4 -12.84 14.56 -15.89
N ASN A 5 -12.30 14.49 -17.11
CA ASN A 5 -11.56 13.31 -17.58
C ASN A 5 -10.21 13.11 -16.87
N GLU A 6 -9.50 14.18 -16.52
CA GLU A 6 -8.21 14.10 -15.81
C GLU A 6 -8.42 13.64 -14.36
N MET A 7 -9.48 14.11 -13.71
CA MET A 7 -9.82 13.72 -12.35
C MET A 7 -10.21 12.23 -12.26
N SER A 8 -11.02 11.74 -13.22
CA SER A 8 -11.38 10.32 -13.29
C SER A 8 -10.16 9.42 -13.51
N LEU A 9 -9.22 9.84 -14.37
CA LEU A 9 -7.97 9.11 -14.60
C LEU A 9 -7.09 9.06 -13.34
N HIS A 10 -6.97 10.19 -12.63
CA HIS A 10 -6.17 10.29 -11.41
C HIS A 10 -6.70 9.38 -10.30
N LEU A 11 -8.02 9.36 -10.10
CA LEU A 11 -8.66 8.45 -9.13
C LEU A 11 -8.42 6.98 -9.47
N SER A 12 -8.50 6.61 -10.76
CA SER A 12 -8.20 5.25 -11.21
C SER A 12 -6.73 4.86 -10.98
N GLN A 13 -5.80 5.79 -11.17
CA GLN A 13 -4.38 5.56 -10.89
C GLN A 13 -4.12 5.34 -9.40
N ILE A 14 -4.77 6.11 -8.53
CA ILE A 14 -4.69 5.93 -7.07
C ILE A 14 -5.25 4.58 -6.66
N ASP A 15 -6.43 4.21 -7.16
CA ASP A 15 -7.06 2.93 -6.83
C ASP A 15 -6.21 1.73 -7.32
N ASN A 16 -5.59 1.82 -8.49
CA ASN A 16 -4.66 0.80 -8.99
C ASN A 16 -3.41 0.65 -8.12
N ARG A 17 -2.81 1.78 -7.71
CA ARG A 17 -1.66 1.79 -6.80
C ARG A 17 -2.03 1.20 -5.44
N ARG A 18 -3.25 1.45 -4.96
CA ARG A 18 -3.77 0.93 -3.69
C ARG A 18 -3.84 -0.60 -3.73
N ILE A 19 -4.48 -1.14 -4.76
CA ILE A 19 -4.61 -2.61 -4.96
C ILE A 19 -3.23 -3.27 -5.06
N ALA A 20 -2.28 -2.64 -5.76
CA ALA A 20 -0.91 -3.16 -5.85
C ALA A 20 -0.20 -3.19 -4.49
N LEU A 21 -0.41 -2.16 -3.65
CA LEU A 21 0.14 -2.13 -2.30
C LEU A 21 -0.51 -3.16 -1.37
N GLU A 22 -1.84 -3.32 -1.42
CA GLU A 22 -2.57 -4.33 -0.64
C GLU A 22 -1.98 -5.72 -0.87
N ARG A 23 -1.81 -6.11 -2.14
CA ARG A 23 -1.19 -7.41 -2.48
C ARG A 23 0.22 -7.55 -1.93
N ARG A 24 1.02 -6.48 -2.01
CA ARG A 24 2.41 -6.51 -1.51
C ARG A 24 2.47 -6.58 0.01
N LEU A 25 1.50 -5.98 0.71
CA LEU A 25 1.36 -6.10 2.16
C LEU A 25 0.99 -7.53 2.56
N ASP A 26 0.03 -8.15 1.87
CA ASP A 26 -0.36 -9.54 2.11
C ASP A 26 0.81 -10.50 1.87
N ASP A 27 1.49 -10.35 0.74
CA ASP A 27 2.68 -11.16 0.41
C ASP A 27 3.80 -10.96 1.43
N GLY A 28 4.03 -9.71 1.86
CA GLY A 28 5.04 -9.35 2.84
C GLY A 28 4.76 -9.99 4.21
N TYR A 29 3.51 -9.91 4.66
CA TYR A 29 3.07 -10.51 5.91
C TYR A 29 3.26 -12.03 5.90
N GLY A 30 2.81 -12.72 4.85
CA GLY A 30 2.97 -14.17 4.73
C GLY A 30 4.44 -14.62 4.74
N ARG A 31 5.35 -13.83 4.14
CA ARG A 31 6.79 -14.11 4.18
C ARG A 31 7.40 -13.91 5.56
N ILE A 32 6.95 -12.91 6.31
CA ILE A 32 7.39 -12.66 7.69
C ILE A 32 6.92 -13.81 8.58
N GLU A 33 5.65 -14.22 8.50
CA GLU A 33 5.12 -15.35 9.28
C GLU A 33 5.89 -16.64 9.01
N LEU A 34 6.19 -16.94 7.74
CA LEU A 34 6.97 -18.13 7.39
C LEU A 34 8.39 -18.06 7.97
N ALA A 35 9.07 -16.93 7.84
CA ALA A 35 10.43 -16.77 8.37
C ALA A 35 10.48 -16.85 9.91
N LEU A 36 9.48 -16.29 10.60
CA LEU A 36 9.31 -16.44 12.05
C LEU A 36 9.12 -17.91 12.44
N ALA A 37 8.28 -18.65 11.71
CA ALA A 37 8.06 -20.08 11.95
C ALA A 37 9.34 -20.91 11.76
N GLU A 38 10.23 -20.48 10.87
CA GLU A 38 11.55 -21.07 10.64
C GLU A 38 12.63 -20.59 11.62
N GLY A 39 12.30 -19.71 12.57
CA GLY A 39 13.24 -19.15 13.54
C GLY A 39 14.25 -18.17 12.93
N ARG A 40 13.92 -17.57 11.77
CA ARG A 40 14.76 -16.56 11.11
C ARG A 40 14.51 -15.18 11.70
N GLU A 41 15.54 -14.35 11.64
CA GLU A 41 15.47 -12.92 11.96
C GLU A 41 14.66 -12.19 10.86
N VAL A 42 13.70 -11.35 11.26
CA VAL A 42 12.74 -10.70 10.34
C VAL A 42 12.66 -9.18 10.51
N ALA A 43 13.41 -8.54 11.40
CA ALA A 43 13.25 -7.12 11.73
C ALA A 43 13.44 -6.22 10.50
N GLN A 44 14.33 -6.57 9.58
CA GLN A 44 14.47 -5.82 8.32
C GLN A 44 13.24 -5.96 7.41
N TRP A 45 12.59 -7.12 7.43
CA TRP A 45 11.38 -7.37 6.65
C TRP A 45 10.17 -6.71 7.29
N GLU A 46 10.08 -6.72 8.62
CA GLU A 46 9.06 -5.98 9.38
C GLU A 46 9.19 -4.48 9.17
N ALA A 47 10.40 -3.93 9.24
CA ALA A 47 10.66 -2.51 8.97
C ALA A 47 10.21 -2.13 7.55
N PHE A 48 10.55 -2.95 6.56
CA PHE A 48 10.11 -2.74 5.19
C PHE A 48 8.58 -2.86 5.04
N TRP A 49 7.95 -3.79 5.75
CA TRP A 49 6.50 -3.96 5.75
C TRP A 49 5.77 -2.77 6.39
N ILE A 50 6.33 -2.20 7.46
CA ILE A 50 5.84 -0.96 8.07
C ILE A 50 5.93 0.21 7.07
N ASP A 51 7.02 0.33 6.31
CA ASP A 51 7.12 1.36 5.27
C ASP A 51 6.06 1.20 4.18
N LEU A 52 5.67 -0.03 3.85
CA LEU A 52 4.55 -0.27 2.93
C LEU A 52 3.21 0.15 3.54
N LEU A 53 2.99 -0.07 4.83
CA LEU A 53 1.77 0.37 5.52
C LEU A 53 1.65 1.89 5.50
N HIS A 54 2.72 2.63 5.80
CA HIS A 54 2.71 4.09 5.73
C HIS A 54 2.39 4.61 4.32
N GLN A 55 2.93 3.95 3.28
CA GLN A 55 2.61 4.30 1.89
C GLN A 55 1.14 4.03 1.55
N TYR A 56 0.57 2.94 2.07
CA TYR A 56 -0.84 2.61 1.89
C TYR A 56 -1.75 3.64 2.58
N GLU A 57 -1.43 4.00 3.81
CA GLU A 57 -2.16 5.04 4.56
C GLU A 57 -2.11 6.39 3.85
N ALA A 58 -0.93 6.81 3.37
CA ALA A 58 -0.77 8.05 2.63
C ALA A 58 -1.65 8.07 1.36
N LEU A 59 -1.71 6.94 0.64
CA LEU A 59 -2.52 6.82 -0.56
C LEU A 59 -4.04 6.82 -0.26
N CYS A 60 -4.46 6.19 0.83
CA CYS A 60 -5.85 6.26 1.30
C CYS A 60 -6.25 7.69 1.69
N ASN A 61 -5.37 8.41 2.39
CA ASN A 61 -5.59 9.82 2.73
C ASN A 61 -5.66 10.70 1.48
N GLU A 62 -4.80 10.47 0.49
CA GLU A 62 -4.83 11.15 -0.81
C GLU A 62 -6.16 10.89 -1.53
N ARG A 63 -6.64 9.64 -1.53
CA ARG A 63 -7.91 9.25 -2.16
C ARG A 63 -9.12 9.90 -1.50
N LEU A 64 -9.12 9.99 -0.16
CA LEU A 64 -10.17 10.63 0.62
C LEU A 64 -10.19 12.14 0.37
N ALA A 65 -9.03 12.79 0.31
CA ALA A 65 -8.92 14.23 0.06
C ALA A 65 -9.47 14.65 -1.31
N GLN A 66 -9.51 13.74 -2.29
CA GLN A 66 -10.07 13.99 -3.62
C GLN A 66 -11.57 13.66 -3.72
N ALA A 67 -12.14 13.02 -2.71
CA ALA A 67 -13.57 12.73 -2.63
C ALA A 67 -14.36 13.77 -1.81
N ALA A 68 -13.65 14.67 -1.11
CA ALA A 68 -14.19 15.78 -0.31
C ALA A 68 -14.28 17.07 -1.14
#